data_AF-A0A7W5FHB6-F1
#
_entry.id   AF-A0A7W5FHB6-F1
#
_cell.length_a   1.000
_cell.length_b   1.000
_cell.length_c   1.000
_cell.angle_alpha   90.00
_cell.angle_beta   90.00
_cell.angle_gamma   90.00
#
_symmetry.space_group_name_H-M   'P 1'
#
loop_
_entity.id
_entity.type
_entity.pdbx_description
1 polymer ?
#
loop_
_entity_poly.entity_id
_entity_poly.type
_entity_poly.pdbx_seq_one_letter_code
_entity_poly.pdbx_strand_id
1 'polypeptide(L)'
;MSRLTWAARAGVALLGATATVAMGTGPAQAASTSVASVSGDTLVFQAGSGLANRVVVTGSSYRVTIDDKYKIKAGKGCKAVPGDKTKVTCTGAKYASIRLGNKSDTLVNRTNQVVIYALGSSGNDRLDGGSYQDHLYGGSGNDTISGGGNDDRLFGESGNDVLIGTADDNWLMGGGGNDRIYGQGGDDVLQGDAGNDLLNGGAGNDRLRGDRGAGYSIGKPYSDVLIGGPGVDEADYYTYDDQPVTVDLDGQFGDDGVAGEHDSVGADVENLTGGGGSDILIGNAANNVIDGGWGGADRIQGGAGDDQLLSDAETPYRDGEPDSLDGGTHVSADACVYNVDEDTAINCES
;
A
#
# COMPACT_ATOMS: atom_id res chain seq x y z
N MET A 1 -35.62 42.59 17.64
CA MET A 1 -35.38 43.26 16.33
C MET A 1 -33.88 43.21 16.04
N SER A 2 -33.51 43.02 14.76
CA SER A 2 -32.14 42.90 14.18
C SER A 2 -31.50 41.50 14.33
N ARG A 3 -31.55 40.55 13.38
CA ARG A 3 -30.99 40.40 11.99
C ARG A 3 -29.45 40.29 11.89
N LEU A 4 -29.01 39.37 11.01
CA LEU A 4 -27.68 39.03 10.46
C LEU A 4 -27.09 37.72 11.04
N THR A 5 -26.62 36.71 10.29
CA THR A 5 -26.68 36.30 8.86
C THR A 5 -26.19 34.84 8.83
N TRP A 6 -26.75 34.02 7.94
CA TRP A 6 -26.26 32.68 7.62
C TRP A 6 -24.88 32.71 6.95
N ALA A 7 -23.98 31.81 7.37
CA ALA A 7 -22.91 31.27 6.54
C ALA A 7 -22.82 29.77 6.82
N ALA A 8 -23.31 28.99 5.87
CA ALA A 8 -23.05 27.56 5.78
C ALA A 8 -21.54 27.34 5.60
N ARG A 9 -20.94 26.44 6.38
CA ARG A 9 -19.68 25.83 6.00
C ARG A 9 -19.90 24.34 5.84
N ALA A 10 -19.64 23.93 4.61
CA ALA A 10 -19.86 22.63 4.03
C ALA A 10 -19.23 21.55 4.92
N GLY A 11 -20.05 20.56 5.28
CA GLY A 11 -19.52 19.22 5.48
C GLY A 11 -18.90 18.81 4.15
N VAL A 12 -17.57 18.66 4.14
CA VAL A 12 -16.87 18.07 3.02
C VAL A 12 -17.24 16.60 3.03
N ALA A 13 -18.27 16.30 2.25
CA ALA A 13 -18.50 14.97 1.74
C ALA A 13 -17.25 14.60 0.95
N LEU A 14 -16.47 13.67 1.49
CA LEU A 14 -15.41 12.98 0.76
C LEU A 14 -16.10 12.10 -0.28
N LEU A 15 -16.47 12.71 -1.41
CA LEU A 15 -16.77 12.02 -2.65
C LEU A 15 -15.44 11.79 -3.35
N GLY A 16 -14.64 10.89 -2.79
CA GLY A 16 -13.63 10.19 -3.56
C GLY A 16 -14.39 9.34 -4.57
N ALA A 17 -14.52 9.83 -5.81
CA ALA A 17 -14.94 9.00 -6.92
C ALA A 17 -13.76 8.08 -7.29
N THR A 18 -13.37 7.19 -6.39
CA THR A 18 -12.87 5.91 -6.84
C THR A 18 -14.05 5.31 -7.60
N ALA A 19 -13.84 4.89 -8.84
CA ALA A 19 -14.66 3.81 -9.36
C ALA A 19 -14.31 2.59 -8.51
N THR A 20 -14.83 2.54 -7.28
CA THR A 20 -14.90 1.31 -6.51
C THR A 20 -15.74 0.42 -7.39
N VAL A 21 -15.09 -0.46 -8.17
CA VAL A 21 -15.74 -1.69 -8.56
C VAL A 21 -16.06 -2.32 -7.22
N ALA A 22 -17.32 -2.16 -6.79
CA ALA A 22 -17.80 -2.70 -5.54
C ALA A 22 -17.61 -4.22 -5.62
N MET A 23 -16.45 -4.69 -5.19
CA MET A 23 -16.16 -6.06 -4.83
C MET A 23 -16.97 -6.29 -3.56
N GLY A 24 -18.30 -6.43 -3.74
CA GLY A 24 -19.21 -6.58 -2.63
C GLY A 24 -18.68 -7.68 -1.71
N THR A 25 -18.80 -7.46 -0.41
CA THR A 25 -18.69 -8.48 0.63
C THR A 25 -19.84 -9.48 0.43
N GLY A 26 -19.75 -10.24 -0.66
CA GLY A 26 -20.76 -11.15 -1.13
C GLY A 26 -20.73 -12.43 -0.29
N PRO A 27 -21.90 -13.03 -0.03
CA PRO A 27 -22.04 -14.23 0.79
C PRO A 27 -21.16 -15.38 0.26
N ALA A 28 -20.84 -16.32 1.15
CA ALA A 28 -20.05 -17.52 0.90
C ALA A 28 -20.22 -18.06 -0.53
N GLN A 29 -19.10 -18.22 -1.23
CA GLN A 29 -18.99 -18.73 -2.59
C GLN A 29 -19.54 -20.17 -2.63
N ALA A 30 -20.85 -20.33 -2.86
CA ALA A 30 -21.55 -21.60 -2.65
C ALA A 30 -21.53 -22.55 -3.86
N ALA A 31 -20.98 -22.11 -5.00
CA ALA A 31 -20.98 -22.88 -6.24
C ALA A 31 -19.59 -23.45 -6.56
N SER A 32 -19.52 -24.78 -6.74
CA SER A 32 -18.29 -25.49 -7.13
C SER A 32 -17.97 -25.41 -8.64
N THR A 33 -18.76 -24.70 -9.43
CA THR A 33 -18.53 -24.53 -10.87
C THR A 33 -18.20 -23.09 -11.16
N SER A 34 -17.05 -22.86 -11.80
CA SER A 34 -16.60 -21.54 -12.22
C SER A 34 -17.57 -20.93 -13.23
N VAL A 35 -17.75 -19.61 -13.21
CA VAL A 35 -18.65 -18.87 -14.12
C VAL A 35 -17.91 -17.67 -14.68
N ALA A 36 -18.07 -17.43 -15.98
CA ALA A 36 -17.54 -16.25 -16.67
C ALA A 36 -18.68 -15.49 -17.36
N SER A 37 -18.76 -14.18 -17.20
CA SER A 37 -19.72 -13.32 -17.90
C SER A 37 -19.15 -11.93 -18.16
N VAL A 38 -19.85 -11.11 -18.94
CA VAL A 38 -19.52 -9.70 -19.17
C VAL A 38 -20.64 -8.82 -18.62
N SER A 39 -20.26 -7.84 -17.81
CA SER A 39 -21.13 -6.78 -17.28
C SER A 39 -20.52 -5.43 -17.66
N GLY A 40 -21.22 -4.64 -18.48
CA GLY A 40 -20.62 -3.43 -19.07
C GLY A 40 -19.44 -3.78 -19.96
N ASP A 41 -18.28 -3.17 -19.68
CA ASP A 41 -16.98 -3.46 -20.28
C ASP A 41 -16.05 -4.26 -19.34
N THR A 42 -16.60 -4.90 -18.30
CA THR A 42 -15.85 -5.77 -17.38
C THR A 42 -16.20 -7.23 -17.60
N LEU A 43 -15.19 -8.06 -17.83
CA LEU A 43 -15.30 -9.51 -17.68
C LEU A 43 -15.37 -9.82 -16.18
N VAL A 44 -16.38 -10.55 -15.74
CA VAL A 44 -16.51 -11.03 -14.37
C VAL A 44 -16.33 -12.54 -14.36
N PHE A 45 -15.26 -13.00 -13.70
CA PHE A 45 -14.98 -14.40 -13.48
C PHE A 45 -15.07 -14.73 -11.99
N GLN A 46 -15.81 -15.80 -11.69
CA GLN A 46 -15.87 -16.36 -10.35
C GLN A 46 -15.44 -17.82 -10.42
N ALA A 47 -14.35 -18.16 -9.75
CA ALA A 47 -13.85 -19.53 -9.68
C ALA A 47 -14.77 -20.41 -8.81
N GLY A 48 -14.75 -21.71 -9.08
CA GLY A 48 -15.50 -22.68 -8.29
C GLY A 48 -14.94 -22.81 -6.89
N SER A 49 -15.81 -22.83 -5.88
CA SER A 49 -15.40 -23.04 -4.49
C SER A 49 -15.07 -24.51 -4.19
N GLY A 50 -14.22 -24.73 -3.19
CA GLY A 50 -13.74 -26.04 -2.76
C GLY A 50 -12.73 -26.69 -3.71
N LEU A 51 -12.26 -25.95 -4.71
CA LEU A 51 -11.37 -26.40 -5.77
C LEU A 51 -10.09 -25.58 -5.75
N ALA A 52 -8.94 -26.20 -6.01
CA ALA A 52 -7.65 -25.52 -6.21
C ALA A 52 -7.52 -25.09 -7.68
N ASN A 53 -8.15 -23.97 -8.00
CA ASN A 53 -8.28 -23.37 -9.33
C ASN A 53 -6.93 -22.91 -9.87
N ARG A 54 -6.80 -22.91 -11.19
CA ARG A 54 -5.62 -22.38 -11.86
C ARG A 54 -6.08 -21.59 -13.07
N VAL A 55 -6.30 -20.31 -12.84
CA VAL A 55 -6.88 -19.36 -13.78
C VAL A 55 -5.75 -18.72 -14.58
N VAL A 56 -5.78 -18.87 -15.89
CA VAL A 56 -4.91 -18.17 -16.82
C VAL A 56 -5.79 -17.25 -17.65
N VAL A 57 -5.42 -15.97 -17.67
CA VAL A 57 -6.09 -14.94 -18.47
C VAL A 57 -5.21 -14.65 -19.67
N THR A 58 -5.78 -14.70 -20.87
CA THR A 58 -5.06 -14.44 -22.12
C THR A 58 -5.90 -13.57 -23.05
N GLY A 59 -5.24 -12.98 -24.03
CA GLY A 59 -5.87 -12.17 -25.06
C GLY A 59 -5.58 -10.69 -24.87
N SER A 60 -6.45 -9.86 -25.44
CA SER A 60 -6.27 -8.41 -25.50
C SER A 60 -7.57 -7.71 -25.13
N SER A 61 -7.57 -6.38 -25.15
CA SER A 61 -8.81 -5.62 -24.95
C SER A 61 -9.89 -6.09 -25.92
N TYR A 62 -11.13 -6.13 -25.43
CA TYR A 62 -12.34 -6.56 -26.13
C TYR A 62 -12.43 -8.04 -26.48
N ARG A 63 -11.36 -8.84 -26.28
CA ARG A 63 -11.41 -10.29 -26.47
C ARG A 63 -10.46 -11.00 -25.51
N VAL A 64 -11.03 -11.46 -24.40
CA VAL A 64 -10.31 -12.10 -23.30
C VAL A 64 -10.73 -13.56 -23.21
N THR A 65 -9.77 -14.46 -23.01
CA THR A 65 -10.00 -15.87 -22.76
C THR A 65 -9.55 -16.22 -21.35
N ILE A 66 -10.48 -16.81 -20.59
CA ILE A 66 -10.20 -17.42 -19.29
C ILE A 66 -10.03 -18.92 -19.51
N ASP A 67 -8.94 -19.47 -19.00
CA ASP A 67 -8.65 -20.89 -18.89
C ASP A 67 -8.49 -21.26 -17.42
N ASP A 68 -9.35 -22.13 -16.92
CA ASP A 68 -9.27 -22.65 -15.56
C ASP A 68 -8.86 -24.14 -15.60
N LYS A 69 -8.47 -24.69 -14.46
CA LYS A 69 -8.28 -26.15 -14.30
C LYS A 69 -9.61 -26.89 -14.35
N TYR A 70 -10.70 -26.24 -13.93
CA TYR A 70 -12.03 -26.83 -13.82
C TYR A 70 -12.99 -26.26 -14.87
N LYS A 71 -14.14 -26.93 -15.00
CA LYS A 71 -15.15 -26.55 -15.99
C LYS A 71 -15.71 -25.16 -15.69
N ILE A 72 -15.77 -24.32 -16.71
CA ILE A 72 -16.37 -22.99 -16.65
C ILE A 72 -17.75 -23.00 -17.33
N LYS A 73 -18.73 -22.38 -16.69
CA LYS A 73 -20.03 -22.06 -17.28
C LYS A 73 -19.95 -20.67 -17.93
N ALA A 74 -20.13 -20.62 -19.24
CA ALA A 74 -20.23 -19.35 -19.97
C ALA A 74 -21.59 -18.67 -19.72
N GLY A 75 -21.55 -17.42 -19.27
CA GLY A 75 -22.68 -16.51 -19.11
C GLY A 75 -22.78 -15.50 -20.26
N LYS A 76 -23.51 -14.40 -20.02
CA LYS A 76 -23.71 -13.31 -20.99
C LYS A 76 -22.35 -12.77 -21.48
N GLY A 77 -22.23 -12.53 -22.80
CA GLY A 77 -21.02 -11.96 -23.40
C GLY A 77 -19.84 -12.93 -23.56
N CYS A 78 -20.01 -14.18 -23.11
CA CYS A 78 -18.97 -15.20 -23.11
C CYS A 78 -19.43 -16.46 -23.85
N LYS A 79 -18.48 -17.17 -24.47
CA LYS A 79 -18.71 -18.44 -25.18
C LYS A 79 -17.65 -19.45 -24.80
N ALA A 80 -18.07 -20.67 -24.51
CA ALA A 80 -17.15 -21.78 -24.29
C ALA A 80 -16.32 -22.06 -25.54
N VAL A 81 -15.05 -22.41 -25.36
CA VAL A 81 -14.18 -22.81 -26.47
C VAL A 81 -14.60 -24.21 -26.96
N PRO A 82 -14.81 -24.42 -28.27
CA PRO A 82 -15.21 -25.73 -28.78
C PRO A 82 -14.23 -26.84 -28.39
N GLY A 83 -14.75 -27.92 -27.80
CA GLY A 83 -13.94 -29.06 -27.35
C GLY A 83 -13.24 -28.88 -26.00
N ASP A 84 -13.25 -27.68 -25.44
CA ASP A 84 -12.57 -27.37 -24.18
C ASP A 84 -13.52 -26.66 -23.20
N LYS A 85 -14.01 -27.42 -22.21
CA LYS A 85 -14.99 -26.92 -21.23
C LYS A 85 -14.36 -26.13 -20.09
N THR A 86 -13.03 -26.08 -20.01
CA THR A 86 -12.33 -25.27 -19.00
C THR A 86 -11.96 -23.89 -19.54
N LYS A 87 -12.28 -23.61 -20.81
CA LYS A 87 -11.99 -22.34 -21.46
C LYS A 87 -13.24 -21.62 -21.92
N VAL A 88 -13.27 -20.32 -21.66
CA VAL A 88 -14.33 -19.41 -22.11
C VAL A 88 -13.71 -18.16 -22.70
N THR A 89 -14.16 -17.76 -23.89
CA THR A 89 -13.79 -16.48 -24.51
C THR A 89 -14.93 -15.49 -24.35
N CYS A 90 -14.62 -14.32 -23.81
CA CYS A 90 -15.54 -13.22 -23.59
C CYS A 90 -15.17 -12.05 -24.53
N THR A 91 -16.19 -11.37 -25.03
CA THR A 91 -16.01 -10.24 -25.96
C THR A 91 -16.63 -8.96 -25.41
N GLY A 92 -15.99 -7.82 -25.68
CA GLY A 92 -16.46 -6.51 -25.22
C GLY A 92 -15.92 -6.06 -23.87
N ALA A 93 -15.02 -6.84 -23.25
CA ALA A 93 -14.41 -6.51 -21.96
C ALA A 93 -13.05 -5.80 -22.14
N LYS A 94 -12.86 -4.68 -21.44
CA LYS A 94 -11.58 -3.96 -21.31
C LYS A 94 -10.87 -4.28 -19.98
N TYR A 95 -11.65 -4.60 -18.96
CA TYR A 95 -11.19 -4.95 -17.63
C TYR A 95 -11.59 -6.41 -17.33
N ALA A 96 -10.89 -7.05 -16.40
CA ALA A 96 -11.37 -8.30 -15.83
C ALA A 96 -11.37 -8.26 -14.29
N SER A 97 -12.53 -8.52 -13.71
CA SER A 97 -12.70 -8.80 -12.30
C SER A 97 -12.70 -10.31 -12.08
N ILE A 98 -11.78 -10.79 -11.26
CA ILE A 98 -11.50 -12.20 -11.02
C ILE A 98 -11.64 -12.45 -9.54
N ARG A 99 -12.52 -13.36 -9.15
CA ARG A 99 -12.61 -13.85 -7.78
C ARG A 99 -12.26 -15.33 -7.75
N LEU A 100 -11.15 -15.67 -7.13
CA LEU A 100 -10.72 -17.05 -6.90
C LEU A 100 -11.60 -17.71 -5.82
N GLY A 101 -11.40 -19.02 -5.62
CA GLY A 101 -12.13 -19.87 -4.72
C GLY A 101 -11.64 -19.76 -3.28
N ASN A 102 -11.91 -20.77 -2.45
CA ASN A 102 -11.53 -20.81 -1.03
C ASN A 102 -10.50 -21.92 -0.74
N LYS A 103 -9.63 -22.17 -1.72
CA LYS A 103 -8.47 -23.04 -1.64
C LYS A 103 -7.30 -22.26 -2.21
N SER A 104 -6.09 -22.75 -1.97
CA SER A 104 -4.89 -22.28 -2.65
C SER A 104 -5.04 -22.37 -4.16
N ASP A 105 -5.25 -21.22 -4.75
CA ASP A 105 -5.53 -21.00 -6.15
C ASP A 105 -4.35 -20.29 -6.82
N THR A 106 -4.39 -20.21 -8.14
CA THR A 106 -3.37 -19.50 -8.90
C THR A 106 -4.03 -18.68 -9.98
N LEU A 107 -3.66 -17.41 -10.08
CA LEU A 107 -3.95 -16.54 -11.19
C LEU A 107 -2.65 -16.26 -11.96
N VAL A 108 -2.72 -16.35 -13.29
CA VAL A 108 -1.66 -15.91 -14.19
C VAL A 108 -2.26 -15.01 -15.27
N ASN A 109 -2.03 -13.72 -15.19
CA ASN A 109 -2.38 -12.79 -16.26
C ASN A 109 -1.31 -12.82 -17.35
N ARG A 110 -1.73 -13.10 -18.58
CA ARG A 110 -0.90 -13.02 -19.80
C ARG A 110 -1.57 -12.15 -20.86
N THR A 111 -2.42 -11.24 -20.40
CA THR A 111 -2.95 -10.21 -21.27
C THR A 111 -1.90 -9.12 -21.44
N ASN A 112 -2.06 -8.32 -22.48
CA ASN A 112 -1.15 -7.23 -22.78
C ASN A 112 -1.89 -5.91 -22.98
N GLN A 113 -3.16 -5.82 -22.56
CA GLN A 113 -4.05 -4.64 -22.68
C GLN A 113 -5.29 -4.73 -21.77
N VAL A 114 -5.24 -5.45 -20.65
CA VAL A 114 -6.38 -5.65 -19.76
C VAL A 114 -5.92 -5.50 -18.33
N VAL A 115 -6.46 -4.50 -17.65
CA VAL A 115 -6.31 -4.35 -16.20
C VAL A 115 -7.14 -5.40 -15.48
N ILE A 116 -6.53 -6.08 -14.52
CA ILE A 116 -7.10 -7.11 -13.67
C ILE A 116 -7.37 -6.55 -12.28
N TYR A 117 -8.58 -6.81 -11.81
CA TYR A 117 -8.93 -6.73 -10.39
C TYR A 117 -9.11 -8.16 -9.88
N ALA A 118 -8.19 -8.66 -9.06
CA ALA A 118 -8.21 -10.05 -8.59
C ALA A 118 -8.35 -10.15 -7.06
N LEU A 119 -9.18 -11.08 -6.61
CA LEU A 119 -9.30 -11.45 -5.19
C LEU A 119 -9.02 -12.95 -5.02
N GLY A 120 -7.97 -13.30 -4.28
CA GLY A 120 -7.60 -14.67 -3.90
C GLY A 120 -8.64 -15.32 -2.97
N SER A 121 -9.14 -14.55 -2.01
CA SER A 121 -10.15 -14.93 -1.01
C SER A 121 -9.57 -15.73 0.15
N SER A 122 -9.48 -17.06 0.07
CA SER A 122 -8.95 -17.88 1.17
C SER A 122 -8.08 -19.00 0.64
N GLY A 123 -7.01 -19.28 1.37
CA GLY A 123 -5.98 -20.21 0.95
C GLY A 123 -4.68 -19.48 0.73
N ASN A 124 -3.61 -20.24 0.49
CA ASN A 124 -2.33 -19.65 0.11
C ASN A 124 -2.33 -19.52 -1.41
N ASP A 125 -2.67 -18.35 -1.91
CA ASP A 125 -2.88 -18.04 -3.30
C ASP A 125 -1.61 -17.53 -3.98
N ARG A 126 -1.55 -17.70 -5.29
CA ARG A 126 -0.47 -17.16 -6.11
C ARG A 126 -1.03 -16.30 -7.22
N LEU A 127 -0.80 -15.00 -7.14
CA LEU A 127 -1.35 -14.01 -8.06
C LEU A 127 -0.22 -13.38 -8.89
N ASP A 128 -0.44 -13.31 -10.20
CA ASP A 128 0.46 -12.67 -11.16
C ASP A 128 -0.39 -11.77 -12.06
N GLY A 129 -0.25 -10.45 -11.87
CA GLY A 129 -0.92 -9.40 -12.66
C GLY A 129 -0.30 -9.19 -14.03
N GLY A 130 0.89 -9.70 -14.30
CA GLY A 130 1.44 -9.79 -15.64
C GLY A 130 1.85 -8.43 -16.22
N SER A 131 1.02 -7.81 -17.03
CA SER A 131 1.35 -6.53 -17.66
C SER A 131 0.13 -5.65 -17.55
N TYR A 132 0.31 -4.40 -17.10
CA TYR A 132 -0.66 -3.33 -16.83
C TYR A 132 -0.89 -3.12 -15.34
N GLN A 133 -1.32 -1.89 -15.02
CA GLN A 133 -1.68 -1.43 -13.68
C GLN A 133 -2.85 -2.24 -13.12
N ASP A 134 -2.55 -3.22 -12.29
CA ASP A 134 -3.48 -4.18 -11.72
C ASP A 134 -3.78 -3.91 -10.23
N HIS A 135 -4.87 -4.49 -9.75
CA HIS A 135 -5.29 -4.45 -8.36
C HIS A 135 -5.45 -5.88 -7.85
N LEU A 136 -4.52 -6.33 -7.03
CA LEU A 136 -4.44 -7.72 -6.57
C LEU A 136 -4.61 -7.78 -5.04
N TYR A 137 -5.57 -8.58 -4.60
CA TYR A 137 -5.87 -8.83 -3.19
C TYR A 137 -5.67 -10.31 -2.88
N GLY A 138 -4.74 -10.65 -1.98
CA GLY A 138 -4.48 -12.01 -1.52
C GLY A 138 -5.67 -12.58 -0.76
N GLY A 139 -5.98 -11.94 0.37
CA GLY A 139 -7.15 -12.25 1.18
C GLY A 139 -6.76 -12.92 2.49
N SER A 140 -6.96 -14.23 2.61
CA SER A 140 -6.66 -14.93 3.87
C SER A 140 -5.83 -16.16 3.62
N GLY A 141 -4.71 -16.27 4.30
CA GLY A 141 -3.70 -17.29 4.04
C GLY A 141 -2.39 -16.63 3.67
N ASN A 142 -1.37 -17.44 3.41
CA ASN A 142 -0.03 -16.91 3.11
C ASN A 142 0.12 -16.85 1.58
N ASP A 143 -0.07 -15.66 1.05
CA ASP A 143 -0.19 -15.39 -0.38
C ASP A 143 1.14 -15.00 -0.99
N THR A 144 1.26 -15.20 -2.31
CA THR A 144 2.36 -14.62 -3.09
C THR A 144 1.78 -13.83 -4.24
N ILE A 145 2.04 -12.54 -4.26
CA ILE A 145 1.46 -11.58 -5.18
C ILE A 145 2.60 -10.90 -5.95
N SER A 146 2.54 -10.96 -7.28
CA SER A 146 3.42 -10.24 -8.18
C SER A 146 2.57 -9.32 -9.05
N GLY A 147 2.87 -8.02 -9.01
CA GLY A 147 2.15 -7.03 -9.83
C GLY A 147 2.37 -7.27 -11.32
N GLY A 148 3.64 -7.40 -11.72
CA GLY A 148 3.99 -7.39 -13.14
C GLY A 148 4.26 -5.96 -13.57
N GLY A 149 4.27 -5.66 -14.87
CA GLY A 149 4.71 -4.32 -15.31
C GLY A 149 3.68 -3.22 -15.08
N ASN A 150 4.15 -1.98 -14.95
CA ASN A 150 3.44 -0.74 -14.59
C ASN A 150 3.06 -0.65 -13.10
N ASP A 151 2.50 0.51 -12.74
CA ASP A 151 2.11 0.89 -11.39
C ASP A 151 0.98 0.01 -10.82
N ASP A 152 1.34 -0.93 -9.96
CA ASP A 152 0.39 -1.89 -9.40
C ASP A 152 -0.06 -1.53 -7.99
N ARG A 153 -1.25 -2.04 -7.60
CA ARG A 153 -1.70 -2.02 -6.20
C ARG A 153 -1.85 -3.44 -5.67
N LEU A 154 -1.01 -3.79 -4.70
CA LEU A 154 -0.92 -5.13 -4.12
C LEU A 154 -1.31 -5.11 -2.65
N PHE A 155 -2.22 -6.01 -2.25
CA PHE A 155 -2.71 -6.13 -0.88
C PHE A 155 -2.61 -7.60 -0.44
N GLY A 156 -1.78 -7.90 0.56
CA GLY A 156 -1.67 -9.24 1.15
C GLY A 156 -2.93 -9.63 1.94
N GLU A 157 -3.39 -8.68 2.77
CA GLU A 157 -4.54 -8.73 3.67
C GLU A 157 -4.27 -9.50 4.97
N SER A 158 -4.41 -10.81 5.03
CA SER A 158 -4.20 -11.55 6.29
C SER A 158 -3.45 -12.84 6.09
N GLY A 159 -2.38 -13.02 6.85
CA GLY A 159 -1.44 -14.12 6.70
C GLY A 159 -0.03 -13.57 6.53
N ASN A 160 0.93 -14.46 6.33
CA ASN A 160 2.31 -14.04 6.08
C ASN A 160 2.55 -14.05 4.57
N ASP A 161 2.49 -12.88 3.98
CA ASP A 161 2.43 -12.68 2.55
C ASP A 161 3.77 -12.30 1.94
N VAL A 162 3.87 -12.49 0.62
CA VAL A 162 5.00 -12.03 -0.18
C VAL A 162 4.47 -11.18 -1.32
N LEU A 163 4.75 -9.88 -1.27
CA LEU A 163 4.35 -8.90 -2.28
C LEU A 163 5.57 -8.45 -3.07
N ILE A 164 5.47 -8.47 -4.39
CA ILE A 164 6.57 -8.13 -5.31
C ILE A 164 6.04 -7.16 -6.36
N GLY A 165 6.51 -5.91 -6.29
CA GLY A 165 6.31 -4.87 -7.29
C GLY A 165 7.19 -5.09 -8.53
N THR A 166 7.45 -4.03 -9.29
CA THR A 166 8.37 -4.07 -10.43
C THR A 166 9.26 -2.84 -10.52
N ALA A 167 9.61 -2.38 -11.72
CA ALA A 167 10.55 -1.26 -11.90
C ALA A 167 9.81 0.07 -12.13
N ASP A 168 8.50 0.07 -11.87
CA ASP A 168 7.55 1.16 -12.02
C ASP A 168 6.95 1.45 -10.63
N ASP A 169 6.28 2.58 -10.43
CA ASP A 169 5.89 3.05 -9.10
C ASP A 169 4.68 2.26 -8.52
N ASN A 170 4.86 1.51 -7.43
CA ASN A 170 3.84 0.61 -6.90
C ASN A 170 3.32 1.02 -5.52
N TRP A 171 2.11 0.54 -5.19
CA TRP A 171 1.56 0.55 -3.83
C TRP A 171 1.44 -0.87 -3.28
N LEU A 172 2.17 -1.18 -2.21
CA LEU A 172 2.18 -2.51 -1.60
C LEU A 172 1.79 -2.43 -0.13
N MET A 173 0.79 -3.23 0.28
CA MET A 173 0.30 -3.31 1.65
C MET A 173 0.26 -4.77 2.12
N GLY A 174 1.05 -5.12 3.12
CA GLY A 174 1.12 -6.45 3.72
C GLY A 174 -0.19 -6.83 4.40
N GLY A 175 -0.56 -6.05 5.42
CA GLY A 175 -1.79 -6.24 6.18
C GLY A 175 -1.49 -6.90 7.52
N GLY A 176 -2.19 -7.98 7.87
CA GLY A 176 -2.00 -8.67 9.14
C GLY A 176 -1.14 -9.92 8.99
N GLY A 177 0.03 -9.96 9.61
CA GLY A 177 0.95 -11.09 9.63
C GLY A 177 2.38 -10.61 9.47
N ASN A 178 3.31 -11.54 9.27
CA ASN A 178 4.71 -11.18 9.07
C ASN A 178 5.05 -11.28 7.58
N ASP A 179 5.02 -10.13 6.93
CA ASP A 179 5.04 -9.98 5.48
C ASP A 179 6.44 -9.71 4.94
N ARG A 180 6.60 -9.97 3.65
CA ARG A 180 7.79 -9.58 2.88
C ARG A 180 7.34 -8.78 1.68
N ILE A 181 7.72 -7.53 1.67
CA ILE A 181 7.29 -6.55 0.68
C ILE A 181 8.52 -6.05 -0.05
N TYR A 182 8.52 -6.20 -1.37
CA TYR A 182 9.61 -5.77 -2.24
C TYR A 182 9.07 -4.85 -3.33
N GLY A 183 9.44 -3.57 -3.30
CA GLY A 183 9.10 -2.60 -4.36
C GLY A 183 9.81 -2.92 -5.68
N GLN A 184 11.12 -3.22 -5.56
CA GLN A 184 12.10 -3.47 -6.62
C GLN A 184 12.69 -2.19 -7.21
N GLY A 185 11.92 -1.40 -7.93
CA GLY A 185 12.36 -0.05 -8.28
C GLY A 185 11.24 0.78 -8.90
N GLY A 186 11.54 2.04 -9.21
CA GLY A 186 10.49 3.05 -9.24
C GLY A 186 10.32 3.64 -7.85
N ASP A 187 9.52 4.68 -7.73
CA ASP A 187 9.26 5.36 -6.45
C ASP A 187 8.05 4.67 -5.79
N ASP A 188 8.29 3.71 -4.90
CA ASP A 188 7.27 2.83 -4.33
C ASP A 188 6.74 3.30 -2.96
N VAL A 189 5.49 2.94 -2.65
CA VAL A 189 4.90 3.07 -1.30
C VAL A 189 4.68 1.68 -0.70
N LEU A 190 5.40 1.40 0.39
CA LEU A 190 5.37 0.10 1.09
C LEU A 190 4.81 0.28 2.50
N GLN A 191 3.82 -0.55 2.84
CA GLN A 191 3.20 -0.57 4.16
C GLN A 191 3.11 -2.00 4.71
N GLY A 192 3.75 -2.28 5.84
CA GLY A 192 3.70 -3.58 6.52
C GLY A 192 2.37 -3.84 7.21
N ASP A 193 1.89 -2.84 7.96
CA ASP A 193 0.73 -2.85 8.85
C ASP A 193 0.96 -3.59 10.18
N ALA A 194 0.52 -4.84 10.32
CA ALA A 194 0.44 -5.50 11.63
C ALA A 194 1.19 -6.83 11.64
N GLY A 195 2.39 -6.81 12.20
CA GLY A 195 3.22 -7.97 12.43
C GLY A 195 4.68 -7.55 12.23
N ASN A 196 5.60 -8.50 12.26
CA ASN A 196 7.01 -8.18 12.03
C ASN A 196 7.32 -8.34 10.55
N ASP A 197 7.40 -7.23 9.85
CA ASP A 197 7.47 -7.14 8.41
C ASP A 197 8.89 -6.84 7.92
N LEU A 198 9.15 -7.23 6.67
CA LEU A 198 10.34 -6.81 5.94
C LEU A 198 9.88 -6.00 4.73
N LEU A 199 10.25 -4.74 4.72
CA LEU A 199 9.99 -3.82 3.62
C LEU A 199 11.33 -3.51 2.96
N ASN A 200 11.40 -3.75 1.65
CA ASN A 200 12.54 -3.40 0.82
C ASN A 200 12.04 -2.57 -0.36
N GLY A 201 12.32 -1.27 -0.35
CA GLY A 201 11.91 -0.35 -1.42
C GLY A 201 12.56 -0.77 -2.73
N GLY A 202 13.89 -0.81 -2.75
CA GLY A 202 14.64 -1.16 -3.94
C GLY A 202 15.28 0.08 -4.53
N ALA A 203 15.16 0.27 -5.84
CA ALA A 203 15.79 1.40 -6.52
C ALA A 203 14.77 2.48 -6.90
N GLY A 204 14.87 3.66 -6.31
CA GLY A 204 13.91 4.75 -6.49
C GLY A 204 13.79 5.51 -5.18
N ASN A 205 12.90 6.49 -5.11
CA ASN A 205 12.64 7.21 -3.87
C ASN A 205 11.44 6.57 -3.19
N ASP A 206 11.70 5.65 -2.27
CA ASP A 206 10.67 4.82 -1.67
C ASP A 206 10.17 5.40 -0.35
N ARG A 207 8.88 5.21 -0.05
CA ARG A 207 8.28 5.51 1.25
C ARG A 207 7.93 4.21 1.97
N LEU A 208 8.55 3.98 3.12
CA LEU A 208 8.46 2.74 3.88
C LEU A 208 7.78 3.00 5.23
N ARG A 209 6.65 2.33 5.44
CA ARG A 209 5.93 2.33 6.73
C ARG A 209 5.85 0.92 7.27
N GLY A 210 6.54 0.64 8.38
CA GLY A 210 6.44 -0.63 9.09
C GLY A 210 5.02 -0.86 9.59
N ASP A 211 4.54 0.02 10.47
CA ASP A 211 3.24 -0.14 11.09
C ASP A 211 2.26 1.00 10.78
N ARG A 212 0.97 0.68 10.85
CA ARG A 212 -0.07 1.68 11.10
C ARG A 212 -0.51 1.50 12.53
N GLY A 213 0.19 2.17 13.45
CA GLY A 213 -0.08 2.20 14.90
C GLY A 213 -1.51 2.58 15.35
N ALA A 214 -2.48 2.73 14.44
CA ALA A 214 -3.85 3.09 14.75
C ALA A 214 -4.71 1.88 15.16
N GLY A 215 -4.67 1.51 16.45
CA GLY A 215 -5.84 0.93 17.13
C GLY A 215 -5.67 -0.42 17.82
N TYR A 216 -4.49 -1.05 17.78
CA TYR A 216 -4.22 -2.24 18.58
C TYR A 216 -3.58 -1.85 19.91
N SER A 217 -4.44 -1.81 20.93
CA SER A 217 -4.10 -1.69 22.36
C SER A 217 -2.68 -2.15 22.71
N ILE A 218 -1.78 -1.19 23.00
CA ILE A 218 -0.74 -1.23 24.04
C ILE A 218 -0.44 -2.66 24.54
N GLY A 219 0.48 -3.36 23.86
CA GLY A 219 0.88 -4.68 24.36
C GLY A 219 1.84 -5.52 23.53
N LYS A 220 2.08 -5.23 22.25
CA LYS A 220 3.13 -5.89 21.46
C LYS A 220 3.71 -4.92 20.44
N PRO A 221 4.91 -4.35 20.68
CA PRO A 221 5.61 -3.70 19.59
C PRO A 221 5.97 -4.79 18.58
N TYR A 222 5.50 -4.62 17.35
CA TYR A 222 6.09 -5.36 16.25
C TYR A 222 7.43 -4.74 15.91
N SER A 223 8.30 -5.53 15.28
CA SER A 223 9.65 -5.12 14.89
C SER A 223 9.78 -5.32 13.40
N ASP A 224 9.79 -4.22 12.65
CA ASP A 224 9.90 -4.24 11.20
C ASP A 224 11.35 -4.05 10.76
N VAL A 225 11.62 -4.37 9.51
CA VAL A 225 12.92 -4.13 8.88
C VAL A 225 12.64 -3.29 7.65
N LEU A 226 13.09 -2.04 7.68
CA LEU A 226 12.90 -1.08 6.60
C LEU A 226 14.24 -0.93 5.86
N ILE A 227 14.26 -1.28 4.57
CA ILE A 227 15.45 -1.19 3.72
C ILE A 227 15.06 -0.31 2.54
N GLY A 228 15.62 0.89 2.44
CA GLY A 228 15.37 1.79 1.31
C GLY A 228 15.98 1.20 0.04
N GLY A 229 17.27 1.39 -0.14
CA GLY A 229 18.05 0.83 -1.22
C GLY A 229 18.71 1.94 -2.03
N PRO A 230 18.94 1.77 -3.35
CA PRO A 230 19.45 2.87 -4.15
C PRO A 230 18.40 3.96 -4.39
N GLY A 231 18.54 5.11 -3.74
CA GLY A 231 17.70 6.26 -4.03
C GLY A 231 17.74 7.28 -2.90
N VAL A 232 16.61 7.94 -2.68
CA VAL A 232 16.38 8.80 -1.51
C VAL A 232 15.11 8.29 -0.85
N ASP A 233 15.29 7.53 0.22
CA ASP A 233 14.21 6.75 0.83
C ASP A 233 13.73 7.37 2.14
N GLU A 234 12.46 7.20 2.47
CA GLU A 234 11.80 7.75 3.64
C GLU A 234 11.25 6.65 4.54
N ALA A 235 11.65 6.63 5.81
CA ALA A 235 10.92 5.90 6.85
C ALA A 235 9.79 6.79 7.41
N ASP A 236 8.55 6.35 7.19
CA ASP A 236 7.33 7.10 7.49
C ASP A 236 6.59 6.54 8.71
N TYR A 237 6.70 7.25 9.82
CA TYR A 237 6.01 6.98 11.08
C TYR A 237 4.77 7.84 11.30
N TYR A 238 4.23 8.49 10.27
CA TYR A 238 3.09 9.38 10.42
C TYR A 238 1.83 8.65 10.93
N THR A 239 1.51 8.78 12.22
CA THR A 239 0.26 8.28 12.83
C THR A 239 -0.61 9.45 13.26
N TYR A 240 -1.90 9.22 13.53
CA TYR A 240 -2.79 10.25 14.09
C TYR A 240 -2.95 10.14 15.63
N ASP A 241 -2.08 9.38 16.28
CA ASP A 241 -2.03 9.31 17.74
C ASP A 241 -0.86 10.11 18.29
N ASP A 242 -0.96 10.46 19.57
CA ASP A 242 0.06 11.24 20.25
C ASP A 242 1.18 10.32 20.82
N GLN A 243 1.48 9.18 20.15
CA GLN A 243 2.58 8.30 20.58
C GLN A 243 3.90 8.81 20.02
N PRO A 244 4.95 8.95 20.86
CA PRO A 244 6.25 9.36 20.40
C PRO A 244 6.94 8.21 19.65
N VAL A 245 7.77 8.57 18.67
CA VAL A 245 8.71 7.67 18.00
C VAL A 245 10.14 8.16 18.16
N THR A 246 11.07 7.23 18.34
CA THR A 246 12.52 7.51 18.33
C THR A 246 13.17 6.77 17.18
N VAL A 247 13.82 7.51 16.29
CA VAL A 247 14.50 6.96 15.10
C VAL A 247 15.89 7.57 14.97
N ASP A 248 16.88 6.71 14.71
CA ASP A 248 18.28 7.09 14.56
C ASP A 248 18.90 6.44 13.32
N LEU A 249 19.27 7.27 12.34
CA LEU A 249 19.92 6.84 11.10
C LEU A 249 21.46 6.79 11.22
N ASP A 250 22.07 7.26 12.32
CA ASP A 250 23.52 7.46 12.46
C ASP A 250 24.33 6.18 12.80
N GLY A 251 23.63 5.05 12.97
CA GLY A 251 24.23 3.73 13.10
C GLY A 251 24.15 3.10 14.49
N GLN A 252 23.28 3.59 15.37
CA GLN A 252 22.70 2.76 16.43
C GLN A 252 21.24 2.48 16.07
N PHE A 253 20.87 1.20 15.97
CA PHE A 253 19.47 0.81 15.82
C PHE A 253 18.66 1.55 16.91
N GLY A 254 17.69 2.38 16.50
CA GLY A 254 16.82 3.11 17.42
C GLY A 254 16.14 2.12 18.37
N ASP A 255 16.48 2.18 19.65
CA ASP A 255 15.91 1.36 20.73
C ASP A 255 15.96 2.19 22.02
N ASP A 256 14.86 2.87 22.39
CA ASP A 256 14.70 3.45 23.74
C ASP A 256 13.39 3.10 24.49
N GLY A 257 12.56 2.18 23.97
CA GLY A 257 11.44 1.53 24.64
C GLY A 257 10.01 2.10 24.54
N VAL A 258 9.58 2.77 23.46
CA VAL A 258 8.21 3.22 23.14
C VAL A 258 7.71 2.67 21.77
N ALA A 259 6.43 2.86 21.42
CA ALA A 259 5.83 2.30 20.20
C ALA A 259 6.54 2.84 18.93
N GLY A 260 6.77 1.99 17.91
CA GLY A 260 7.58 2.32 16.71
C GLY A 260 9.09 2.08 16.87
N GLU A 261 9.60 1.91 18.09
CA GLU A 261 11.05 1.84 18.37
C GLU A 261 11.64 0.42 18.32
N HIS A 262 11.05 -0.43 17.51
CA HIS A 262 11.45 -1.83 17.36
C HIS A 262 11.91 -2.14 15.94
N ASP A 263 11.93 -1.12 15.10
CA ASP A 263 12.24 -1.25 13.69
C ASP A 263 13.75 -1.17 13.47
N SER A 264 14.22 -2.03 12.57
CA SER A 264 15.55 -1.93 12.02
C SER A 264 15.48 -1.12 10.74
N VAL A 265 15.74 0.19 10.85
CA VAL A 265 15.87 1.08 9.70
C VAL A 265 17.26 0.91 9.09
N GLY A 266 17.30 0.65 7.79
CA GLY A 266 18.51 0.48 7.01
C GLY A 266 19.34 1.76 6.97
N ALA A 267 20.66 1.61 6.87
CA ALA A 267 21.57 2.75 6.70
C ALA A 267 21.47 3.41 5.31
N ASP A 268 20.65 2.82 4.44
CA ASP A 268 20.23 3.25 3.11
C ASP A 268 18.84 3.90 3.12
N VAL A 269 18.46 4.50 4.26
CA VAL A 269 17.31 5.39 4.38
C VAL A 269 17.83 6.77 4.72
N GLU A 270 17.36 7.79 4.00
CA GLU A 270 17.85 9.17 4.10
C GLU A 270 16.86 10.11 4.77
N ASN A 271 15.56 9.83 4.76
CA ASN A 271 14.54 10.74 5.26
C ASN A 271 13.70 10.08 6.36
N LEU A 272 13.17 10.93 7.23
CA LEU A 272 12.32 10.52 8.34
C LEU A 272 11.09 11.41 8.40
N THR A 273 9.94 10.79 8.68
CA THR A 273 8.72 11.51 9.09
C THR A 273 8.21 10.93 10.41
N GLY A 274 8.03 11.81 11.40
CA GLY A 274 7.45 11.54 12.70
C GLY A 274 5.92 11.45 12.70
N GLY A 275 5.36 11.22 13.88
CA GLY A 275 3.95 11.00 14.15
C GLY A 275 3.24 12.23 14.72
N GLY A 276 2.40 12.00 15.74
CA GLY A 276 1.72 13.05 16.49
C GLY A 276 2.18 13.18 17.94
N GLY A 277 3.16 12.37 18.35
CA GLY A 277 3.77 12.41 19.68
C GLY A 277 5.02 13.29 19.69
N SER A 278 5.64 13.44 20.86
CA SER A 278 6.92 14.16 20.97
C SER A 278 8.07 13.26 20.52
N ASP A 279 8.49 13.42 19.28
CA ASP A 279 9.38 12.48 18.61
C ASP A 279 10.87 12.81 18.82
N ILE A 280 11.73 11.81 18.64
CA ILE A 280 13.18 11.97 18.58
C ILE A 280 13.66 11.45 17.22
N LEU A 281 14.02 12.36 16.32
CA LEU A 281 14.40 12.02 14.94
C LEU A 281 15.85 12.45 14.70
N ILE A 282 16.73 11.48 14.40
CA ILE A 282 18.15 11.71 14.21
C ILE A 282 18.54 11.25 12.79
N GLY A 283 18.98 12.20 11.98
CA GLY A 283 19.56 12.00 10.67
C GLY A 283 20.97 11.41 10.72
N ASN A 284 21.54 11.15 9.55
CA ASN A 284 22.85 10.53 9.41
C ASN A 284 23.89 11.54 8.91
N ALA A 285 24.82 11.10 8.07
CA ALA A 285 25.86 11.95 7.47
C ALA A 285 25.52 12.38 6.02
N ALA A 286 24.36 11.95 5.51
CA ALA A 286 23.82 12.38 4.23
C ALA A 286 22.98 13.65 4.40
N ASN A 287 22.46 14.19 3.29
CA ASN A 287 21.51 15.29 3.38
C ASN A 287 20.13 14.70 3.67
N ASN A 288 19.61 14.94 4.86
CA ASN A 288 18.32 14.39 5.29
C ASN A 288 17.20 15.43 5.17
N VAL A 289 16.00 14.98 4.81
CA VAL A 289 14.74 15.70 5.08
C VAL A 289 14.09 15.01 6.27
N ILE A 290 13.93 15.75 7.37
CA ILE A 290 13.35 15.24 8.61
C ILE A 290 12.14 16.08 8.97
N ASP A 291 10.97 15.44 9.01
CA ASP A 291 9.69 16.03 9.36
C ASP A 291 9.25 15.52 10.73
N GLY A 292 9.01 16.42 11.69
CA GLY A 292 8.50 16.07 13.03
C GLY A 292 7.08 15.50 13.00
N GLY A 293 6.31 15.76 11.93
CA GLY A 293 4.92 15.32 11.82
C GLY A 293 3.93 16.45 12.14
N TRP A 294 2.80 16.13 12.76
CA TRP A 294 1.66 17.06 12.89
C TRP A 294 1.36 17.53 14.32
N GLY A 295 2.05 16.97 15.30
CA GLY A 295 1.83 17.24 16.70
C GLY A 295 2.98 16.63 17.48
N GLY A 296 3.32 17.23 18.62
CA GLY A 296 4.48 16.76 19.35
C GLY A 296 5.21 17.92 19.99
N ALA A 297 6.38 17.61 20.52
CA ALA A 297 7.37 18.58 20.93
C ALA A 297 8.68 17.89 20.60
N ASP A 298 9.08 18.04 19.35
CA ASP A 298 9.95 17.10 18.68
C ASP A 298 11.40 17.49 18.89
N ARG A 299 12.26 16.49 18.97
CA ARG A 299 13.71 16.67 18.97
C ARG A 299 14.25 16.15 17.66
N ILE A 300 14.60 17.07 16.77
CA ILE A 300 15.12 16.76 15.45
C ILE A 300 16.60 17.13 15.38
N GLN A 301 17.44 16.18 15.00
CA GLN A 301 18.87 16.37 14.80
C GLN A 301 19.24 15.93 13.39
N GLY A 302 19.60 16.88 12.50
CA GLY A 302 20.00 16.57 11.12
C GLY A 302 21.28 15.73 11.02
N GLY A 303 22.23 15.98 11.93
CA GLY A 303 23.53 15.31 11.90
C GLY A 303 24.54 16.09 11.07
N ALA A 304 25.19 15.43 10.12
CA ALA A 304 26.13 16.07 9.21
C ALA A 304 25.55 16.04 7.80
N GLY A 305 25.66 17.13 7.07
CA GLY A 305 25.03 17.23 5.76
C GLY A 305 24.39 18.59 5.59
N ASP A 306 23.76 18.79 4.45
CA ASP A 306 22.87 19.93 4.22
C ASP A 306 21.43 19.47 4.49
N ASP A 307 21.05 19.42 5.77
CA ASP A 307 19.76 18.85 6.21
C ASP A 307 18.62 19.88 6.14
N GLN A 308 17.40 19.41 5.90
CA GLN A 308 16.16 20.17 6.00
C GLN A 308 15.32 19.63 7.15
N LEU A 309 15.07 20.48 8.14
CA LEU A 309 14.33 20.10 9.36
C LEU A 309 12.99 20.83 9.35
N LEU A 310 11.90 20.06 9.32
CA LEU A 310 10.53 20.55 9.33
C LEU A 310 9.93 20.29 10.72
N SER A 311 9.50 21.37 11.36
CA SER A 311 8.69 21.35 12.58
C SER A 311 7.22 21.49 12.21
N ASP A 312 6.34 20.99 13.07
CA ASP A 312 4.90 21.21 12.90
C ASP A 312 4.54 22.71 13.07
N ALA A 313 3.29 23.06 12.74
CA ALA A 313 2.78 24.40 12.98
C ALA A 313 2.31 24.52 14.44
N GLU A 314 3.26 24.83 15.33
CA GLU A 314 3.09 25.19 16.74
C GLU A 314 1.77 25.95 17.00
N THR A 315 0.73 25.22 17.41
CA THR A 315 -0.45 25.87 17.97
C THR A 315 -0.32 25.82 19.48
N PRO A 316 -0.24 26.98 20.19
CA PRO A 316 0.07 27.05 21.63
C PRO A 316 -1.02 26.48 22.56
N TYR A 317 -1.87 25.59 22.08
CA TYR A 317 -2.98 24.97 22.80
C TYR A 317 -2.84 23.44 22.94
N ARG A 318 -1.84 22.78 22.35
CA ARG A 318 -1.72 21.30 22.40
C ARG A 318 -0.37 20.75 22.83
N ASP A 319 0.73 21.41 22.53
CA ASP A 319 2.09 20.96 22.79
C ASP A 319 2.67 21.61 24.06
N GLY A 320 3.45 20.85 24.82
CA GLY A 320 4.22 21.38 25.93
C GLY A 320 5.65 21.52 25.45
N GLU A 321 6.12 22.76 25.30
CA GLU A 321 7.44 23.16 24.78
C GLU A 321 7.57 23.07 23.24
N PRO A 322 8.32 24.01 22.62
CA PRO A 322 8.51 24.04 21.17
C PRO A 322 9.51 23.00 20.69
N ASP A 323 9.47 22.71 19.40
CA ASP A 323 10.40 21.79 18.75
C ASP A 323 11.87 22.23 18.92
N SER A 324 12.72 21.23 19.15
CA SER A 324 14.17 21.36 19.28
C SER A 324 14.85 20.86 18.01
N LEU A 325 15.20 21.80 17.14
CA LEU A 325 15.89 21.53 15.86
C LEU A 325 17.39 21.86 15.97
N ASP A 326 18.25 20.92 15.57
CA ASP A 326 19.72 21.09 15.50
C ASP A 326 20.32 20.43 14.25
N GLY A 327 21.41 20.99 13.72
CA GLY A 327 22.20 20.36 12.66
C GLY A 327 21.74 20.59 11.21
N GLY A 328 20.73 21.43 10.95
CA GLY A 328 20.22 21.65 9.57
C GLY A 328 19.63 23.03 9.30
N THR A 329 19.10 23.20 8.10
CA THR A 329 18.27 24.36 7.72
C THR A 329 16.86 24.13 8.22
N HIS A 330 16.37 25.03 9.08
CA HIS A 330 15.02 24.93 9.61
C HIS A 330 14.02 25.51 8.61
N VAL A 331 13.00 24.72 8.28
CA VAL A 331 11.93 25.10 7.36
C VAL A 331 10.63 25.04 8.14
N SER A 332 10.01 26.19 8.40
CA SER A 332 8.73 26.23 9.12
C SER A 332 7.62 25.61 8.27
N ALA A 333 6.73 24.81 8.87
CA ALA A 333 5.55 24.24 8.18
C ALA A 333 4.69 25.25 7.39
N ASP A 334 4.67 26.53 7.81
CA ASP A 334 4.00 27.63 7.08
C ASP A 334 4.54 27.87 5.65
N ALA A 335 5.72 27.35 5.31
CA ALA A 335 6.39 27.50 4.02
C ALA A 335 6.29 26.26 3.11
N CYS A 336 5.75 25.14 3.62
CA CYS A 336 5.64 23.89 2.87
C CYS A 336 4.19 23.62 2.46
N VAL A 337 3.96 23.28 1.20
CA VAL A 337 2.65 22.85 0.71
C VAL A 337 2.59 21.33 0.80
N TYR A 338 1.88 20.81 1.82
CA TYR A 338 1.47 19.40 1.84
C TYR A 338 0.38 19.18 0.79
N ASN A 339 0.75 18.62 -0.36
CA ASN A 339 -0.23 18.10 -1.31
C ASN A 339 -0.63 16.68 -0.87
N VAL A 340 -1.58 16.61 0.05
CA VAL A 340 -2.12 15.36 0.61
C VAL A 340 -2.90 14.50 -0.40
N ASP A 341 -3.03 14.94 -1.66
CA ASP A 341 -3.88 14.31 -2.67
C ASP A 341 -3.13 13.75 -3.91
N GLU A 342 -1.81 13.97 -4.09
CA GLU A 342 -1.08 13.50 -5.31
C GLU A 342 0.43 13.22 -5.07
N ASP A 343 0.80 12.08 -4.46
CA ASP A 343 2.11 11.38 -4.60
C ASP A 343 3.31 12.25 -5.04
N THR A 344 3.65 13.29 -4.29
CA THR A 344 4.83 14.11 -4.60
C THR A 344 5.53 14.56 -3.34
N ALA A 345 6.86 14.51 -3.41
CA ALA A 345 7.79 14.98 -2.39
C ALA A 345 7.38 16.34 -1.80
N ILE A 346 7.69 16.53 -0.52
CA ILE A 346 7.52 17.79 0.19
C ILE A 346 8.28 18.88 -0.57
N ASN A 347 7.55 19.81 -1.21
CA ASN A 347 8.13 20.99 -1.83
C ASN A 347 8.06 22.15 -0.85
N CYS A 348 9.18 22.42 -0.19
CA CYS A 348 9.35 23.62 0.61
C CYS A 348 10.10 24.69 -0.20
N GLU A 349 9.46 25.86 -0.38
CA GLU A 349 10.16 27.01 -0.93
C GLU A 349 11.02 27.66 0.17
N SER A 350 12.30 27.89 -0.14
CA SER A 350 13.30 28.53 0.72
C SER A 350 13.03 30.03 0.96
#